data_AF-A0A497LLY7-F1
#
_entry.id   AF-A0A497LLY7-F1
#
_cell.length_a   1.000
_cell.length_b   1.000
_cell.length_c   1.000
_cell.angle_alpha   90.00
_cell.angle_beta   90.00
_cell.angle_gamma   90.00
#
_symmetry.space_group_name_H-M   'P 1'
#
loop_
_entity.id
_entity.type
_entity.pdbx_description
1 polymer ?
#
loop_
_entity_poly.entity_id
_entity_poly.type
_entity_poly.pdbx_seq_one_letter_code
_entity_poly.pdbx_strand_id
1 'polypeptide(L)'
;LPILSWLVGYAFIQTYVRRTFFLMFSSEDYVEMARAKGLPPRMIERRYILRPTLPPIITDFALTLISSWMGAIITERVFNWPGIGTLFYMAANLFDSPVIIGEVVIYAYLLAITVFVLDIVYAIVDPRIRLGVT
;
A
#
# COMPACT_ATOMS: atom_id res chain seq x y z
N LEU A 1 -11.84 14.49 9.19
CA LEU A 1 -11.93 13.65 10.41
C LEU A 1 -11.65 12.17 10.12
N PRO A 2 -12.34 11.46 9.20
CA PRO A 2 -12.12 10.02 8.99
C PRO A 2 -10.71 9.65 8.54
N ILE A 3 -10.12 10.38 7.58
CA ILE A 3 -8.74 10.14 7.11
C ILE A 3 -7.72 10.36 8.25
N LEU A 4 -7.97 11.32 9.13
CA LEU A 4 -7.10 11.62 10.27
C LEU A 4 -7.11 10.48 11.29
N SER A 5 -8.28 9.89 11.56
CA SER A 5 -8.41 8.70 12.40
C SER A 5 -7.66 7.50 11.83
N TRP A 6 -7.73 7.29 10.51
CA TRP A 6 -6.96 6.24 9.82
C TRP A 6 -5.46 6.50 9.90
N LEU A 7 -5.02 7.72 9.64
CA LEU A 7 -3.60 8.08 9.71
C LEU A 7 -3.02 7.85 11.11
N VAL A 8 -3.72 8.27 12.16
CA VAL A 8 -3.26 8.08 13.55
C VAL A 8 -3.28 6.60 13.93
N GLY A 9 -4.34 5.85 13.58
CA GLY A 9 -4.44 4.43 13.89
C GLY A 9 -3.38 3.57 13.19
N TYR A 10 -3.11 3.87 11.91
CA TYR A 10 -2.13 3.10 11.12
C TYR A 10 -0.68 3.59 11.28
N ALA A 11 -0.43 4.80 11.80
CA ALA A 11 0.93 5.33 11.93
C ALA A 11 1.87 4.42 12.74
N PHE A 12 1.37 3.83 13.83
CA PHE A 12 2.16 2.95 14.69
C PHE A 12 2.53 1.65 13.97
N ILE A 13 1.56 1.00 13.33
CA ILE A 13 1.78 -0.24 12.58
C ILE A 13 2.75 0.01 11.42
N GLN A 14 2.55 1.11 10.69
CA GLN A 14 3.38 1.49 9.54
C GLN A 14 4.82 1.77 9.94
N THR A 15 5.04 2.47 11.06
CA THR A 15 6.39 2.75 11.57
C THR A 15 7.08 1.45 12.01
N TYR A 16 6.37 0.55 12.68
CA TYR A 16 6.89 -0.75 13.09
C TYR A 16 7.28 -1.62 11.88
N VAL A 17 6.41 -1.71 10.87
CA VAL A 17 6.65 -2.49 9.66
C VAL A 17 7.84 -1.94 8.88
N ARG A 18 7.92 -0.62 8.68
CA ARG A 18 9.06 0.04 8.01
C ARG A 18 10.37 -0.20 8.74
N ARG A 19 10.37 -0.13 10.08
CA ARG A 19 11.55 -0.42 10.90
C ARG A 19 11.98 -1.88 10.75
N THR A 20 11.03 -2.81 10.79
CA THR A 20 11.31 -4.24 10.63
C THR A 20 11.90 -4.55 9.27
N PHE A 21 11.34 -4.01 8.19
CA PHE A 21 11.91 -4.15 6.84
C PHE A 21 13.31 -3.55 6.75
N PHE A 22 13.54 -2.37 7.31
CA PHE A 22 14.87 -1.76 7.32
C PHE A 22 15.90 -2.67 8.02
N LEU A 23 15.55 -3.23 9.18
CA LEU A 23 16.43 -4.16 9.91
C LEU A 23 16.73 -5.42 9.11
N MET A 24 15.70 -6.03 8.51
CA MET A 24 15.81 -7.27 7.74
C MET A 24 16.78 -7.12 6.56
N PHE A 25 16.63 -6.05 5.78
CA PHE A 25 17.51 -5.76 4.64
C PHE A 25 18.89 -5.26 5.07
N SER A 26 19.03 -4.65 6.26
CA SER A 26 20.34 -4.23 6.77
C SER A 26 21.26 -5.39 7.17
N SER A 27 20.66 -6.53 7.53
CA SER A 27 21.37 -7.75 7.95
C SER A 27 21.68 -8.69 6.79
N GLU A 28 21.53 -8.22 5.55
CA GLU A 28 21.68 -9.04 4.36
C GLU A 28 23.13 -9.01 3.83
N ASP A 29 23.63 -10.14 3.34
CA ASP A 29 25.06 -10.33 3.03
C ASP A 29 25.63 -9.30 2.03
N TYR A 30 24.80 -8.79 1.11
CA TYR A 30 25.22 -7.76 0.14
C TYR A 30 25.45 -6.39 0.81
N VAL A 31 24.83 -6.12 1.95
CA VAL A 31 25.06 -4.90 2.77
C VAL A 31 26.37 -5.02 3.53
N GLU A 32 26.67 -6.19 4.09
CA GLU A 32 27.95 -6.47 4.73
C GLU A 32 29.10 -6.37 3.72
N MET A 33 28.92 -6.92 2.51
CA MET A 33 29.90 -6.78 1.42
C MET A 33 30.10 -5.32 1.02
N ALA A 34 29.04 -4.51 0.95
CA ALA A 34 29.12 -3.09 0.66
C ALA A 34 29.88 -2.31 1.75
N ARG A 35 29.70 -2.70 3.02
CA ARG A 35 30.44 -2.14 4.16
C ARG A 35 31.92 -2.55 4.12
N ALA A 36 32.23 -3.80 3.82
CA ALA A 36 33.60 -4.30 3.68
C ALA A 36 34.35 -3.61 2.51
N LYS A 37 33.64 -3.22 1.46
CA LYS A 37 34.18 -2.38 0.36
C LYS A 37 34.45 -0.92 0.74
N GLY A 38 34.10 -0.49 1.96
CA GLY A 38 34.34 0.88 2.42
C GLY A 38 33.42 1.93 1.80
N LEU A 39 32.24 1.53 1.29
CA LEU A 39 31.28 2.49 0.72
C LEU A 39 30.74 3.44 1.80
N PRO A 40 30.44 4.70 1.45
CA PRO A 40 29.95 5.67 2.43
C PRO A 40 28.58 5.24 2.98
N PRO A 41 28.32 5.40 4.30
CA PRO A 41 27.10 4.92 4.96
C PRO A 41 25.80 5.38 4.28
N ARG A 42 25.76 6.65 3.82
CA ARG A 42 24.63 7.22 3.09
C ARG A 42 24.32 6.51 1.77
N MET A 43 25.34 5.98 1.09
CA MET A 43 25.15 5.23 -0.15
C MET A 43 24.62 3.83 0.12
N ILE A 44 25.10 3.20 1.20
CA ILE A 44 24.61 1.90 1.68
C ILE A 44 23.13 2.00 2.03
N GLU A 45 22.76 2.97 2.88
CA GLU A 45 21.37 3.21 3.27
C GLU A 45 20.47 3.43 2.06
N ARG A 46 20.80 4.38 1.17
CA ARG A 46 19.90 4.77 0.08
C ARG A 46 19.81 3.73 -1.04
N ARG A 47 20.94 3.12 -1.44
CA ARG A 47 21.00 2.27 -2.64
C ARG A 47 20.89 0.78 -2.32
N TYR A 48 21.44 0.34 -1.18
CA TYR A 48 21.48 -1.07 -0.81
C TYR A 48 20.33 -1.44 0.13
N ILE A 49 19.88 -0.55 1.01
CA ILE A 49 18.78 -0.88 1.96
C ILE A 49 17.43 -0.29 1.51
N LEU A 50 17.37 1.01 1.22
CA LEU A 50 16.11 1.70 0.89
C LEU A 50 15.51 1.30 -0.46
N ARG A 51 16.31 1.20 -1.53
CA ARG A 51 15.78 0.86 -2.86
C ARG A 51 15.11 -0.52 -2.90
N PRO A 52 15.71 -1.60 -2.38
CA PRO A 52 15.07 -2.92 -2.36
C PRO A 52 13.85 -3.03 -1.42
N THR A 53 13.74 -2.13 -0.43
CA THR A 53 12.59 -2.08 0.49
C THR A 53 11.41 -1.27 -0.04
N LEU A 54 11.58 -0.47 -1.10
CA LEU A 54 10.49 0.35 -1.65
C LEU A 54 9.31 -0.47 -2.22
N PRO A 55 9.51 -1.57 -2.98
CA PRO A 55 8.39 -2.33 -3.53
C PRO A 55 7.36 -2.78 -2.48
N PRO A 56 7.73 -3.50 -1.40
CA PRO A 56 6.74 -3.93 -0.40
C PRO A 56 6.07 -2.76 0.33
N ILE A 57 6.76 -1.64 0.54
CA ILE A 57 6.18 -0.42 1.12
C ILE A 57 5.12 0.19 0.20
N ILE A 58 5.38 0.21 -1.11
CA ILE A 58 4.45 0.72 -2.12
C ILE A 58 3.23 -0.20 -2.21
N THR A 59 3.43 -1.53 -2.17
CA THR A 59 2.33 -2.51 -2.16
C THR A 59 1.42 -2.28 -0.96
N ASP A 60 2.01 -2.23 0.23
CA ASP A 60 1.27 -2.09 1.48
C ASP A 60 0.49 -0.77 1.53
N PHE A 61 1.09 0.33 1.04
CA PHE A 61 0.41 1.61 0.93
C PHE A 61 -0.81 1.55 0.01
N ALA A 62 -0.69 0.94 -1.17
CA ALA A 62 -1.80 0.83 -2.11
C ALA A 62 -2.91 -0.10 -1.62
N LEU A 63 -2.56 -1.23 -0.96
CA LEU A 63 -3.54 -2.09 -0.30
C LEU A 63 -4.27 -1.36 0.84
N THR A 64 -3.55 -0.51 1.58
CA THR A 64 -4.15 0.35 2.61
C THR A 64 -5.11 1.36 1.98
N LEU A 65 -4.77 1.94 0.82
CA LEU A 65 -5.65 2.87 0.11
C LEU A 65 -6.95 2.19 -0.37
N ILE A 66 -6.84 1.00 -0.97
CA ILE A 66 -8.01 0.21 -1.41
C ILE A 66 -8.88 -0.18 -0.22
N SER A 67 -8.26 -0.70 0.84
CA SER A 67 -9.00 -1.06 2.06
C SER A 67 -9.62 0.15 2.74
N SER A 68 -9.05 1.35 2.60
CA SER A 68 -9.70 2.59 3.04
C SER A 68 -10.96 2.88 2.22
N TRP A 69 -10.99 2.61 0.92
CA TRP A 69 -12.19 2.80 0.10
C TRP A 69 -13.29 1.78 0.41
N MET A 70 -12.93 0.52 0.64
CA MET A 70 -13.88 -0.53 1.02
C MET A 70 -14.33 -0.44 2.49
N GLY A 71 -13.42 -0.07 3.39
CA GLY A 71 -13.65 0.11 4.82
C GLY A 71 -14.24 1.47 5.19
N ALA A 72 -14.39 2.36 4.20
CA ALA A 72 -15.01 3.68 4.37
C ALA A 72 -16.44 3.57 4.90
N ILE A 73 -17.16 2.47 4.65
CA ILE A 73 -18.55 2.26 5.13
C ILE A 73 -18.68 2.58 6.63
N ILE A 74 -17.75 2.05 7.46
CA ILE A 74 -17.78 2.26 8.92
C ILE A 74 -17.57 3.74 9.24
N THR A 75 -16.57 4.37 8.61
CA THR A 75 -16.28 5.78 8.85
C THR A 75 -17.34 6.72 8.28
N GLU A 76 -17.96 6.39 7.16
CA GLU A 76 -19.04 7.16 6.54
C GLU A 76 -20.27 7.15 7.44
N ARG A 77 -20.54 6.01 8.10
CA ARG A 77 -21.59 5.90 9.12
C ARG A 77 -21.29 6.64 10.41
N VAL A 78 -20.08 6.51 10.93
CA VAL A 78 -19.70 7.17 12.19
C VAL A 78 -19.62 8.69 12.03
N PHE A 79 -19.15 9.18 10.88
CA PHE A 79 -18.97 10.61 10.62
C PHE A 79 -20.09 11.25 9.78
N ASN A 80 -21.17 10.51 9.45
CA ASN A 80 -22.28 10.96 8.58
C ASN A 80 -21.79 11.61 7.26
N TRP A 81 -20.75 11.03 6.66
CA TRP A 81 -20.23 11.49 5.37
C TRP A 81 -20.88 10.68 4.25
N PRO A 82 -21.65 11.30 3.33
CA PRO A 82 -22.30 10.58 2.25
C PRO A 82 -21.26 10.06 1.27
N GLY A 83 -21.25 8.75 1.05
CA GLY A 83 -20.30 8.07 0.17
C GLY A 83 -20.83 6.78 -0.41
N ILE A 84 -20.02 6.14 -1.26
CA ILE A 84 -20.40 4.91 -1.97
C ILE A 84 -20.67 3.80 -0.94
N GLY A 85 -19.91 3.74 0.15
CA GLY A 85 -20.12 2.76 1.22
C GLY A 85 -21.46 2.89 1.98
N THR A 86 -22.00 4.10 2.11
CA THR A 86 -23.34 4.30 2.70
C THR A 86 -24.45 3.74 1.81
N LEU A 87 -24.26 3.78 0.48
CA LEU A 87 -25.18 3.14 -0.48
C LEU A 87 -25.13 1.62 -0.32
N PHE A 88 -23.95 1.02 -0.16
CA PHE A 88 -23.81 -0.41 0.10
C PHE A 88 -24.61 -0.85 1.31
N TYR A 89 -24.43 -0.12 2.42
CA TYR A 89 -25.12 -0.44 3.66
C TYR A 89 -26.64 -0.30 3.50
N MET A 90 -27.11 0.75 2.83
CA MET A 90 -28.55 0.95 2.60
C MET A 90 -29.12 -0.17 1.73
N ALA A 91 -28.46 -0.51 0.62
CA ALA A 91 -28.86 -1.60 -0.26
C ALA A 91 -28.84 -2.96 0.47
N ALA A 92 -27.85 -3.20 1.34
CA ALA A 92 -27.79 -4.38 2.18
C ALA A 92 -28.95 -4.49 3.18
N ASN A 93 -29.40 -3.36 3.76
CA ASN A 93 -30.58 -3.37 4.66
C ASN A 93 -31.89 -3.56 3.91
N LEU A 94 -31.98 -3.04 2.69
CA LEU A 94 -33.15 -3.15 1.82
C LEU A 94 -33.17 -4.47 1.01
N PHE A 95 -32.15 -5.32 1.17
CA PHE A 95 -31.93 -6.53 0.36
C PHE A 95 -31.95 -6.28 -1.16
N ASP A 96 -31.55 -5.08 -1.58
CA ASP A 96 -31.50 -4.67 -2.98
C ASP A 96 -30.25 -5.26 -3.64
N SER A 97 -30.38 -6.50 -4.10
CA SER A 97 -29.28 -7.26 -4.69
C SER A 97 -28.72 -6.65 -5.99
N PRO A 98 -29.54 -6.10 -6.92
CA PRO A 98 -29.02 -5.38 -8.09
C PRO A 98 -28.07 -4.23 -7.74
N VAL A 99 -28.40 -3.41 -6.74
CA VAL A 99 -27.55 -2.28 -6.33
C VAL A 99 -26.25 -2.77 -5.72
N ILE A 100 -26.31 -3.78 -4.84
CA ILE A 100 -25.12 -4.40 -4.23
C ILE A 100 -24.17 -4.93 -5.31
N ILE A 101 -24.69 -5.66 -6.29
CA ILE A 101 -23.87 -6.22 -7.38
C ILE A 101 -23.24 -5.09 -8.21
N GLY A 102 -24.00 -4.05 -8.54
CA GLY A 102 -23.48 -2.89 -9.27
C GLY A 102 -22.33 -2.21 -8.54
N GLU A 103 -22.44 -2.05 -7.22
CA GLU A 103 -21.41 -1.43 -6.40
C GLU A 103 -20.16 -2.31 -6.27
N VAL A 104 -20.32 -3.62 -6.10
CA VAL A 104 -19.21 -4.59 -6.10
C VAL A 104 -18.43 -4.54 -7.41
N VAL A 105 -19.11 -4.42 -8.55
CA VAL A 105 -18.46 -4.27 -9.86
C VAL A 105 -17.63 -2.99 -9.92
N ILE A 106 -18.16 -1.87 -9.41
CA ILE A 106 -17.42 -0.60 -9.33
C ILE A 106 -16.14 -0.78 -8.49
N TYR A 107 -16.24 -1.37 -7.30
CA TYR A 107 -15.06 -1.64 -6.46
C TYR A 107 -14.05 -2.56 -7.15
N ALA A 108 -14.51 -3.56 -7.91
CA ALA A 108 -13.64 -4.46 -8.66
C ALA A 108 -12.83 -3.70 -9.74
N TYR A 109 -13.46 -2.78 -10.48
CA TYR A 109 -12.75 -1.93 -11.43
C TYR A 109 -11.74 -1.01 -10.74
N LEU A 110 -12.12 -0.45 -9.60
CA LEU A 110 -11.29 0.46 -8.82
C LEU A 110 -10.04 -0.25 -8.26
N LEU A 111 -10.21 -1.49 -7.80
CA LEU A 111 -9.12 -2.41 -7.44
C LEU A 111 -8.23 -2.68 -8.65
N ALA A 112 -8.81 -3.06 -9.79
CA ALA A 112 -8.05 -3.38 -11.00
C ALA A 112 -7.20 -2.19 -11.48
N ILE A 113 -7.75 -0.97 -11.49
CA ILE A 113 -7.01 0.26 -11.82
C ILE A 113 -5.85 0.48 -10.85
N THR A 114 -6.08 0.26 -9.55
CA THR A 114 -5.04 0.50 -8.54
C THR A 114 -3.89 -0.50 -8.68
N VAL A 115 -4.20 -1.78 -8.91
CA VAL A 115 -3.17 -2.81 -9.16
C VAL A 115 -2.43 -2.53 -10.46
N PHE A 116 -3.13 -2.10 -11.51
CA PHE A 116 -2.48 -1.70 -12.75
C PHE A 116 -1.53 -0.51 -12.58
N VAL A 117 -1.91 0.50 -11.79
CA VAL A 117 -1.03 1.62 -11.44
C VAL A 117 0.17 1.14 -10.61
N LEU A 118 -0.03 0.20 -9.68
CA LEU A 118 1.07 -0.41 -8.92
C LEU A 118 2.10 -1.09 -9.82
N ASP A 119 1.65 -1.86 -10.82
CA ASP A 119 2.54 -2.53 -11.76
C ASP A 119 3.41 -1.53 -12.53
N ILE A 120 2.83 -0.40 -12.95
CA ILE A 120 3.57 0.71 -13.57
C ILE A 120 4.58 1.32 -12.59
N VAL A 121 4.18 1.55 -11.34
CA VAL A 121 5.08 2.10 -10.31
C VAL A 121 6.24 1.14 -10.03
N TYR A 122 6.00 -0.17 -9.95
CA TYR A 122 7.06 -1.16 -9.80
C TYR A 122 8.03 -1.15 -10.99
N ALA A 123 7.52 -1.02 -12.22
CA ALA A 123 8.36 -0.90 -13.40
C ALA A 123 9.30 0.32 -13.37
N ILE A 124 8.89 1.41 -12.71
CA ILE A 124 9.70 2.63 -12.54
C ILE A 124 10.68 2.49 -11.36
N VAL A 125 10.22 1.91 -10.25
CA VAL A 125 10.97 1.84 -8.99
C VAL A 125 12.02 0.74 -9.01
N ASP A 126 11.76 -0.39 -9.69
CA ASP A 126 12.67 -1.52 -9.74
C ASP A 126 13.44 -1.60 -11.08
N PRO A 127 14.67 -1.06 -11.16
CA PRO A 127 15.52 -1.20 -12.33
C PRO A 127 16.06 -2.63 -12.53
N ARG A 128 15.84 -3.58 -11.60
CA ARG A 128 16.26 -4.99 -11.77
C ARG A 128 15.46 -5.69 -12.87
N ILE A 129 14.23 -5.25 -13.14
CA ILE A 129 13.41 -5.75 -14.25
C ILE A 129 14.10 -5.52 -15.61
N ARG A 130 14.96 -4.50 -15.70
CA ARG A 130 15.77 -4.22 -16.91
C ARG A 130 17.01 -5.11 -17.05
N LEU A 131 17.45 -5.80 -15.99
CA LEU A 131 18.64 -6.67 -16.03
C LEU A 131 18.31 -8.12 -16.43
N GLY A 132 17.02 -8.46 -16.62
CA GLY A 132 16.59 -9.76 -17.16
C GLY A 132 16.73 -9.91 -18.68
N VAL A 133 17.21 -8.87 -19.37
CA VAL A 133 17.62 -8.94 -20.77
C VAL A 133 19.08 -8.51 -20.83
N THR A 134 19.99 -9.47 -20.65
CA THR A 134 21.27 -9.69 -21.34
C THR A 134 22.18 -10.53 -20.45
#